data_AF-A0A0F9MYX9-F1
#
_entry.id   AF-A0A0F9MYX9-F1
#
_cell.length_a   1.000
_cell.length_b   1.000
_cell.length_c   1.000
_cell.angle_alpha   90.00
_cell.angle_beta   90.00
_cell.angle_gamma   90.00
#
_symmetry.space_group_name_H-M   'P 1'
#
loop_
_entity.id
_entity.type
_entity.pdbx_description
1 polymer ?
#
loop_
_entity_poly.entity_id
_entity_poly.type
_entity_poly.pdbx_seq_one_letter_code
_entity_poly.pdbx_strand_id
1 'polypeptide(L)'
;IQTWIQNDSRFKSLKLDKVTGAAAARNYGLRHVLGDYFFFLDADDWIEPETLSSLFNMAIQNQADIICSSHIQNRDNKTIYKQDGSPTVDHIFSNQDLADYIQHYIQTPYHYTLFVHCWGKLFKTEVHRSHEIYFDESLSQLEDVNFNFKFMQCTAKIAYKHAHLYHHRINNHHVSMSKKTGEEDDFLTKIFIAYKPISRFLSSLGKGTSNSADTLVYKLAVNTVVITIIRLSRGFLKKPSIVFWHKMRMVSQSTDLKEGLKYYSPQKGESKLIFYALKAGGTTLIALAGVIRASVIALRK
;
A
#
# COMPACT_ATOMS: atom_id res chain seq x y z
N ILE A 1 -10.83 0.75 26.04
CA ILE A 1 -10.17 -0.58 25.98
C ILE A 1 -10.47 -1.39 27.24
N GLN A 2 -10.08 -0.95 28.44
CA GLN A 2 -10.31 -1.69 29.70
C GLN A 2 -11.78 -2.10 29.91
N THR A 3 -12.72 -1.18 29.69
CA THR A 3 -14.17 -1.44 29.79
C THR A 3 -14.64 -2.57 28.87
N TRP A 4 -14.10 -2.67 27.65
CA TRP A 4 -14.49 -3.73 26.71
C TRP A 4 -13.95 -5.09 27.15
N ILE A 5 -12.71 -5.15 27.63
CA ILE A 5 -12.08 -6.40 28.10
C ILE A 5 -12.80 -6.94 29.35
N GLN A 6 -13.24 -6.07 30.23
CA GLN A 6 -13.97 -6.46 31.45
C GLN A 6 -15.37 -7.00 31.15
N ASN A 7 -16.02 -6.50 30.10
CA ASN A 7 -17.41 -6.83 29.79
C ASN A 7 -17.58 -7.91 28.71
N ASP A 8 -16.54 -8.23 27.96
CA ASP A 8 -16.61 -9.20 26.85
C ASP A 8 -15.33 -10.02 26.75
N SER A 9 -15.43 -11.30 27.13
CA SER A 9 -14.32 -12.27 27.17
C SER A 9 -13.66 -12.55 25.82
N ARG A 10 -14.29 -12.14 24.71
CA ARG A 10 -13.70 -12.25 23.36
C ARG A 10 -12.56 -11.25 23.17
N PHE A 11 -12.56 -10.13 23.88
CA PHE A 11 -11.51 -9.13 23.80
C PHE A 11 -10.28 -9.53 24.62
N LYS A 12 -9.12 -9.51 23.97
CA LYS A 12 -7.81 -9.73 24.61
C LYS A 12 -6.93 -8.52 24.34
N SER A 13 -6.25 -8.02 25.37
CA SER A 13 -5.21 -6.99 25.21
C SER A 13 -3.84 -7.62 25.22
N LEU A 14 -3.09 -7.34 24.17
CA LEU A 14 -1.69 -7.70 24.05
C LEU A 14 -0.88 -6.41 24.05
N LYS A 15 0.13 -6.34 24.92
CA LYS A 15 1.01 -5.17 25.03
C LYS A 15 2.41 -5.56 24.57
N LEU A 16 2.99 -4.71 23.73
CA LEU A 16 4.40 -4.77 23.38
C LEU A 16 5.24 -4.07 24.45
N ASP A 17 6.42 -4.63 24.74
CA ASP A 17 7.34 -4.07 25.74
C ASP A 17 7.97 -2.75 25.30
N LYS A 18 8.02 -2.51 23.99
CA LYS A 18 8.59 -1.30 23.38
C LYS A 18 7.57 -0.65 22.45
N VAL A 19 7.63 0.67 22.36
CA VAL A 19 6.87 1.42 21.35
C VAL A 19 7.48 1.12 19.98
N THR A 20 6.73 0.43 19.14
CA THR A 20 7.12 0.05 17.78
C THR A 20 6.06 0.50 16.77
N GLY A 21 6.38 0.42 15.47
CA GLY A 21 5.42 0.74 14.40
C GLY A 21 4.26 -0.26 14.29
N ALA A 22 3.29 0.06 13.41
CA ALA A 22 2.09 -0.75 13.18
C ALA A 22 2.41 -2.19 12.74
N ALA A 23 3.44 -2.37 11.90
CA ALA A 23 3.91 -3.68 11.45
C ALA A 23 4.20 -4.64 12.62
N ALA A 24 4.96 -4.19 13.62
CA ALA A 24 5.32 -4.99 14.80
C ALA A 24 4.09 -5.31 15.67
N ALA A 25 3.17 -4.35 15.84
CA ALA A 25 1.92 -4.59 16.56
C ALA A 25 1.03 -5.62 15.87
N ARG A 26 0.90 -5.54 14.54
CA ARG A 26 0.17 -6.52 13.73
C ARG A 26 0.82 -7.90 13.78
N ASN A 27 2.15 -7.98 13.67
CA ASN A 27 2.89 -9.24 13.82
C ASN A 27 2.69 -9.88 15.19
N TYR A 28 2.71 -9.09 16.26
CA TYR A 28 2.44 -9.59 17.59
C TYR A 28 1.02 -10.13 17.73
N GLY A 29 0.04 -9.45 17.13
CA GLY A 29 -1.33 -9.96 17.01
C GLY A 29 -1.41 -11.27 16.23
N LEU A 30 -0.76 -11.37 15.07
CA LEU A 30 -0.75 -12.57 14.22
C LEU A 30 -0.26 -13.82 14.96
N ARG A 31 0.79 -13.69 15.77
CA ARG A 31 1.31 -14.80 16.62
C ARG A 31 0.28 -15.34 17.61
N HIS A 32 -0.75 -14.56 17.94
CA HIS A 32 -1.78 -14.89 18.92
C HIS A 32 -3.17 -15.12 18.30
N VAL A 33 -3.29 -15.07 16.97
CA VAL A 33 -4.55 -15.38 16.28
C VAL A 33 -4.93 -16.83 16.55
N LEU A 34 -6.19 -17.06 16.95
CA LEU A 34 -6.72 -18.41 17.25
C LEU A 34 -7.81 -18.85 16.27
N GLY A 35 -8.49 -17.93 15.59
CA GLY A 35 -9.57 -18.25 14.66
C GLY A 35 -9.06 -18.82 13.34
N ASP A 36 -9.94 -19.47 12.57
CA ASP A 36 -9.63 -20.02 11.24
C ASP A 36 -9.29 -18.94 10.21
N TYR A 37 -9.81 -17.74 10.45
CA TYR A 37 -9.50 -16.53 9.70
C TYR A 37 -9.18 -15.37 10.65
N PHE A 38 -8.44 -14.39 10.15
CA PHE A 38 -8.18 -13.12 10.83
C PHE A 38 -8.51 -11.91 9.95
N PHE A 39 -8.78 -10.79 10.61
CA PHE A 39 -9.19 -9.53 10.00
C PHE A 39 -8.46 -8.38 10.69
N PHE A 40 -7.90 -7.44 9.90
CA PHE A 40 -7.31 -6.22 10.44
C PHE A 40 -8.34 -5.09 10.44
N LEU A 41 -8.49 -4.45 11.60
CA LEU A 41 -9.27 -3.24 11.82
C LEU A 41 -8.35 -2.19 12.43
N ASP A 42 -8.15 -1.06 11.74
CA ASP A 42 -7.40 0.05 12.30
C ASP A 42 -8.22 0.75 13.41
N ALA A 43 -7.52 1.30 14.42
CA ALA A 43 -8.15 1.74 15.66
C ALA A 43 -9.02 3.01 15.53
N ASP A 44 -8.88 3.75 14.44
CA ASP A 44 -9.65 4.95 14.10
C ASP A 44 -10.78 4.70 13.10
N ASP A 45 -10.93 3.44 12.65
CA ASP A 45 -11.91 2.99 11.68
C ASP A 45 -13.05 2.18 12.32
N TRP A 46 -14.06 1.84 11.52
CA TRP A 46 -15.15 0.95 11.93
C TRP A 46 -15.65 0.10 10.75
N ILE A 47 -16.52 -0.87 11.05
CA ILE A 47 -17.09 -1.80 10.07
C ILE A 47 -18.60 -1.87 10.23
N GLU A 48 -19.29 -2.25 9.17
CA GLU A 48 -20.74 -2.53 9.23
C GLU A 48 -21.01 -3.79 10.09
N PRO A 49 -22.15 -3.88 10.80
CA PRO A 49 -22.46 -5.01 11.69
C PRO A 49 -22.36 -6.40 11.03
N GLU A 50 -22.68 -6.48 9.74
CA GLU A 50 -22.66 -7.70 8.93
C GLU A 50 -21.30 -8.00 8.27
N THR A 51 -20.28 -7.18 8.51
CA THR A 51 -18.99 -7.29 7.81
C THR A 51 -18.36 -8.67 7.98
N LEU A 52 -18.16 -9.10 9.22
CA LEU A 52 -17.47 -10.36 9.49
C LEU A 52 -18.28 -11.57 9.01
N SER A 53 -19.61 -11.57 9.20
CA SER A 53 -20.46 -12.66 8.74
C SER A 53 -20.53 -12.73 7.22
N SER A 54 -20.62 -11.59 6.52
CA SER A 54 -20.64 -11.53 5.05
C SER A 54 -19.35 -12.05 4.43
N LEU A 55 -18.19 -11.61 4.95
CA LEU A 55 -16.89 -12.06 4.46
C LEU A 55 -16.66 -13.54 4.78
N PHE A 56 -17.01 -13.98 6.00
CA PHE A 56 -16.85 -15.37 6.42
C PHE A 56 -17.75 -16.33 5.61
N ASN A 57 -19.01 -15.98 5.36
CA ASN A 57 -19.90 -16.81 4.55
C ASN A 57 -19.35 -16.98 3.13
N MET A 58 -18.86 -15.90 2.51
CA MET A 58 -18.19 -15.98 1.21
C MET A 58 -16.92 -16.85 1.26
N ALA A 59 -16.14 -16.74 2.33
CA ALA A 59 -14.94 -17.54 2.55
C ALA A 59 -15.23 -19.04 2.53
N ILE A 60 -16.23 -19.47 3.31
CA ILE A 60 -16.61 -20.88 3.43
C ILE A 60 -17.25 -21.40 2.14
N GLN A 61 -18.21 -20.66 1.58
CA GLN A 61 -18.92 -21.05 0.35
C GLN A 61 -17.96 -21.27 -0.82
N ASN A 62 -16.92 -20.45 -0.92
CA ASN A 62 -15.99 -20.49 -2.03
C ASN A 62 -14.67 -21.19 -1.68
N GLN A 63 -14.44 -21.58 -0.43
CA GLN A 63 -13.14 -22.05 0.07
C GLN A 63 -12.01 -21.06 -0.28
N ALA A 64 -12.24 -19.78 0.00
CA ALA A 64 -11.30 -18.70 -0.30
C ALA A 64 -10.31 -18.49 0.85
N ASP A 65 -9.07 -18.18 0.51
CA ASP A 65 -8.02 -17.89 1.49
C ASP A 65 -7.94 -16.39 1.82
N ILE A 66 -8.34 -15.54 0.88
CA ILE A 66 -8.47 -14.09 1.07
C ILE A 66 -9.83 -13.64 0.56
N ILE A 67 -10.50 -12.79 1.33
CA ILE A 67 -11.77 -12.18 0.94
C ILE A 67 -11.63 -10.68 1.10
N CYS A 68 -11.76 -9.98 -0.02
CA CYS A 68 -11.73 -8.53 -0.09
C CYS A 68 -13.14 -7.95 -0.21
N SER A 69 -13.32 -6.72 0.23
CA SER A 69 -14.51 -5.91 -0.04
C SER A 69 -14.10 -4.45 -0.26
N SER A 70 -15.03 -3.66 -0.80
CA SER A 70 -14.82 -2.23 -0.96
C SER A 70 -14.99 -1.49 0.36
N HIS A 71 -14.50 -0.25 0.38
CA HIS A 71 -14.53 0.59 1.58
C HIS A 71 -15.14 1.95 1.32
N ILE A 72 -15.57 2.57 2.41
CA ILE A 72 -16.12 3.91 2.46
C ILE A 72 -15.07 4.81 3.09
N GLN A 73 -14.75 5.93 2.43
CA GLN A 73 -13.93 6.98 3.02
C GLN A 73 -14.82 8.01 3.69
N ASN A 74 -14.73 8.10 5.02
CA ASN A 74 -15.45 9.07 5.83
C ASN A 74 -14.50 10.23 6.15
N ARG A 75 -14.64 11.32 5.39
CA ARG A 75 -13.93 12.58 5.63
C ARG A 75 -14.81 13.48 6.49
N ASP A 76 -14.20 14.42 7.22
CA ASP A 76 -14.87 15.30 8.18
C ASP A 76 -16.26 15.81 7.73
N ASN A 77 -16.42 16.15 6.45
CA ASN A 77 -17.68 16.64 5.87
C ASN A 77 -18.19 15.83 4.65
N LYS A 78 -17.63 14.65 4.37
CA LYS A 78 -17.98 13.91 3.15
C LYS A 78 -17.76 12.40 3.27
N THR A 79 -18.77 11.64 2.91
CA THR A 79 -18.69 10.19 2.68
C THR A 79 -18.42 9.90 1.20
N ILE A 80 -17.44 9.05 0.91
CA ILE A 80 -17.06 8.66 -0.44
C ILE A 80 -17.01 7.13 -0.52
N TYR A 81 -17.90 6.56 -1.32
CA TYR A 81 -17.84 5.15 -1.71
C TYR A 81 -16.69 4.97 -2.70
N LYS A 82 -15.66 4.22 -2.30
CA LYS A 82 -14.45 4.11 -3.10
C LYS A 82 -14.71 3.20 -4.31
N GLN A 83 -14.41 3.74 -5.50
CA GLN A 83 -14.24 2.96 -6.72
C GLN A 83 -12.74 2.73 -6.92
N ASP A 84 -12.27 1.51 -6.66
CA ASP A 84 -10.86 1.14 -6.71
C ASP A 84 -10.56 0.02 -7.71
N GLY A 85 -11.28 0.02 -8.83
CA GLY A 85 -11.15 -1.01 -9.86
C GLY A 85 -11.66 -2.38 -9.43
N SER A 86 -12.33 -2.45 -8.28
CA SER A 86 -13.00 -3.65 -7.78
C SER A 86 -14.11 -4.15 -8.73
N PRO A 87 -14.38 -5.46 -8.77
CA PRO A 87 -15.52 -6.01 -9.50
C PRO A 87 -16.88 -5.38 -9.10
N THR A 88 -17.82 -5.36 -10.05
CA THR A 88 -19.18 -4.82 -9.85
C THR A 88 -20.17 -5.85 -9.31
N VAL A 89 -19.72 -7.08 -9.06
CA VAL A 89 -20.48 -8.20 -8.48
C VAL A 89 -19.54 -9.04 -7.61
N ASP A 90 -20.11 -9.93 -6.79
CA ASP A 90 -19.34 -10.94 -6.08
C ASP A 90 -18.49 -11.74 -7.10
N HIS A 91 -17.19 -11.91 -6.83
CA HIS A 91 -16.25 -12.41 -7.82
C HIS A 91 -15.20 -13.33 -7.20
N ILE A 92 -14.82 -14.40 -7.93
CA ILE A 92 -13.65 -15.22 -7.62
C ILE A 92 -12.59 -14.89 -8.65
N PHE A 93 -11.45 -14.36 -8.19
CA PHE A 93 -10.42 -13.94 -9.12
C PHE A 93 -9.72 -15.14 -9.76
N SER A 94 -9.64 -15.12 -11.08
CA SER A 94 -8.69 -15.96 -11.83
C SER A 94 -7.28 -15.35 -11.78
N ASN A 95 -6.27 -16.14 -12.13
CA ASN A 95 -4.90 -15.64 -12.29
C ASN A 95 -4.81 -14.49 -13.30
N GLN A 96 -5.64 -14.55 -14.36
CA GLN A 96 -5.71 -13.50 -15.37
C GLN A 96 -6.30 -12.21 -14.78
N ASP A 97 -7.39 -12.30 -14.01
CA ASP A 97 -8.01 -11.13 -13.36
C ASP A 97 -7.03 -10.44 -12.42
N LEU A 98 -6.31 -11.23 -11.60
CA LEU A 98 -5.29 -10.71 -10.68
C LEU A 98 -4.17 -10.01 -11.44
N ALA A 99 -3.64 -10.66 -12.48
CA ALA A 99 -2.56 -10.08 -13.25
C ALA A 99 -2.99 -8.77 -13.95
N ASP A 100 -4.21 -8.72 -14.50
CA ASP A 100 -4.75 -7.51 -15.11
C ASP A 100 -4.96 -6.40 -14.07
N TYR A 101 -5.55 -6.72 -12.91
CA TYR A 101 -5.74 -5.77 -11.83
C TYR A 101 -4.40 -5.17 -11.37
N ILE A 102 -3.37 -6.02 -11.17
CA ILE A 102 -2.05 -5.58 -10.72
C ILE A 102 -1.33 -4.75 -11.80
N GLN A 103 -1.48 -5.07 -13.08
CA GLN A 103 -0.96 -4.23 -14.16
C GLN A 103 -1.60 -2.84 -14.17
N HIS A 104 -2.93 -2.76 -13.97
CA HIS A 104 -3.61 -1.47 -13.86
C HIS A 104 -3.20 -0.70 -12.59
N TYR A 105 -2.96 -1.39 -11.47
CA TYR A 105 -2.38 -0.79 -10.28
C TYR A 105 -1.02 -0.17 -10.56
N ILE A 106 -0.13 -0.87 -11.23
CA ILE A 106 1.20 -0.33 -11.58
C ILE A 106 1.09 0.94 -12.44
N GLN A 107 0.13 0.98 -13.36
CA GLN A 107 -0.08 2.12 -14.26
C GLN A 107 -0.81 3.30 -13.58
N THR A 108 -1.81 2.99 -12.74
CA THR A 108 -2.70 3.97 -12.12
C THR A 108 -2.96 3.65 -10.63
N PRO A 109 -1.93 3.75 -9.76
CA PRO A 109 -2.01 3.22 -8.39
C PRO A 109 -3.18 3.73 -7.55
N TYR A 110 -3.58 5.00 -7.74
CA TYR A 110 -4.66 5.62 -6.98
C TYR A 110 -6.07 5.14 -7.36
N HIS A 111 -6.20 4.52 -8.53
CA HIS A 111 -7.46 3.99 -9.06
C HIS A 111 -7.64 2.49 -8.78
N TYR A 112 -6.60 1.80 -8.33
CA TYR A 112 -6.60 0.36 -8.06
C TYR A 112 -5.98 0.08 -6.69
N THR A 113 -6.78 0.13 -5.63
CA THR A 113 -6.30 0.10 -4.23
C THR A 113 -6.80 -1.10 -3.43
N LEU A 114 -7.46 -2.08 -4.06
CA LEU A 114 -8.07 -3.22 -3.38
C LEU A 114 -7.04 -4.02 -2.58
N PHE A 115 -5.84 -4.22 -3.13
CA PHE A 115 -4.77 -5.05 -2.54
C PHE A 115 -3.66 -4.26 -1.84
N VAL A 116 -3.81 -2.94 -1.61
CA VAL A 116 -2.70 -2.10 -1.09
C VAL A 116 -2.82 -1.75 0.40
N HIS A 117 -3.93 -2.13 1.02
CA HIS A 117 -4.20 -1.94 2.45
C HIS A 117 -4.44 -3.30 3.10
N CYS A 118 -3.97 -3.56 4.31
CA CYS A 118 -4.19 -4.86 4.95
C CYS A 118 -5.58 -4.97 5.60
N TRP A 119 -6.19 -3.85 5.98
CA TRP A 119 -7.51 -3.79 6.61
C TRP A 119 -8.65 -4.09 5.63
N GLY A 120 -9.84 -4.35 6.19
CA GLY A 120 -11.07 -4.59 5.41
C GLY A 120 -11.10 -5.94 4.69
N LYS A 121 -10.23 -6.87 5.08
CA LYS A 121 -10.03 -8.17 4.44
C LYS A 121 -9.99 -9.29 5.45
N LEU A 122 -10.56 -10.42 5.05
CA LEU A 122 -10.49 -11.66 5.81
C LEU A 122 -9.39 -12.54 5.20
N PHE A 123 -8.46 -13.02 6.03
CA PHE A 123 -7.32 -13.83 5.63
C PHE A 123 -7.35 -15.17 6.36
N LYS A 124 -7.09 -16.27 5.65
CA LYS A 124 -7.06 -17.62 6.24
C LYS A 124 -5.82 -17.78 7.12
N THR A 125 -6.04 -18.11 8.39
CA THR A 125 -4.98 -18.20 9.40
C THR A 125 -3.92 -19.25 9.04
N GLU A 126 -4.34 -20.36 8.43
CA GLU A 126 -3.45 -21.44 7.99
C GLU A 126 -2.39 -20.95 7.00
N VAL A 127 -2.76 -20.10 6.03
CA VAL A 127 -1.82 -19.60 5.02
C VAL A 127 -0.67 -18.84 5.66
N HIS A 128 -0.96 -17.95 6.63
CA HIS A 128 0.08 -17.21 7.34
C HIS A 128 0.98 -18.11 8.18
N ARG A 129 0.41 -19.16 8.82
CA ARG A 129 1.17 -20.06 9.71
C ARG A 129 2.10 -20.95 8.90
N SER A 130 1.60 -21.56 7.84
CA SER A 130 2.34 -22.52 7.03
C SER A 130 3.49 -21.90 6.24
N HIS A 131 3.43 -20.58 5.99
CA HIS A 131 4.43 -19.87 5.19
C HIS A 131 5.16 -18.76 5.98
N GLU A 132 4.92 -18.66 7.29
CA GLU A 132 5.50 -17.65 8.19
C GLU A 132 5.37 -16.22 7.65
N ILE A 133 4.17 -15.85 7.19
CA ILE A 133 3.93 -14.55 6.57
C ILE A 133 3.68 -13.48 7.65
N TYR A 134 4.61 -12.54 7.75
CA TYR A 134 4.56 -11.39 8.65
C TYR A 134 4.84 -10.08 7.90
N PHE A 135 4.39 -8.97 8.49
CA PHE A 135 4.77 -7.63 8.04
C PHE A 135 6.28 -7.46 8.18
N ASP A 136 6.88 -6.77 7.21
CA ASP A 136 8.28 -6.37 7.31
C ASP A 136 8.39 -5.17 8.25
N GLU A 137 8.88 -5.40 9.47
CA GLU A 137 8.97 -4.37 10.51
C GLU A 137 9.98 -3.26 10.20
N SER A 138 10.84 -3.45 9.18
CA SER A 138 11.69 -2.37 8.69
C SER A 138 10.88 -1.33 7.92
N LEU A 139 9.71 -1.68 7.38
CA LEU A 139 8.85 -0.78 6.62
C LEU A 139 7.91 -0.02 7.57
N SER A 140 8.07 1.30 7.66
CA SER A 140 7.08 2.16 8.33
C SER A 140 5.93 2.58 7.42
N GLN A 141 6.07 2.30 6.12
CA GLN A 141 5.11 2.61 5.06
C GLN A 141 5.19 1.58 3.96
N LEU A 142 4.07 1.38 3.26
CA LEU A 142 3.93 0.34 2.22
C LEU A 142 4.16 -1.07 2.78
N GLU A 143 4.17 -1.23 4.10
CA GLU A 143 4.21 -2.48 4.83
C GLU A 143 2.99 -3.34 4.50
N ASP A 144 1.83 -2.71 4.33
CA ASP A 144 0.59 -3.35 3.90
C ASP A 144 0.71 -3.95 2.50
N VAL A 145 1.30 -3.20 1.57
CA VAL A 145 1.55 -3.68 0.20
C VAL A 145 2.49 -4.87 0.28
N ASN A 146 3.60 -4.75 1.01
CA ASN A 146 4.54 -5.84 1.17
C ASN A 146 3.89 -7.11 1.74
N PHE A 147 3.11 -6.98 2.82
CA PHE A 147 2.40 -8.08 3.47
C PHE A 147 1.36 -8.72 2.55
N ASN A 148 0.48 -7.92 1.95
CA ASN A 148 -0.60 -8.43 1.11
C ASN A 148 -0.06 -9.25 -0.06
N PHE A 149 0.95 -8.75 -0.77
CA PHE A 149 1.52 -9.48 -1.90
C PHE A 149 2.31 -10.72 -1.47
N LYS A 150 3.02 -10.70 -0.33
CA LYS A 150 3.60 -11.92 0.26
C LYS A 150 2.52 -12.96 0.53
N PHE A 151 1.38 -12.54 1.08
CA PHE A 151 0.27 -13.44 1.39
C PHE A 151 -0.40 -14.01 0.14
N MET A 152 -0.64 -13.15 -0.86
CA MET A 152 -1.24 -13.55 -2.14
C MET A 152 -0.38 -14.57 -2.91
N GLN A 153 0.95 -14.52 -2.78
CA GLN A 153 1.84 -15.52 -3.37
C GLN A 153 1.65 -16.93 -2.80
N CYS A 154 1.16 -17.04 -1.57
CA CYS A 154 0.93 -18.31 -0.88
C CYS A 154 -0.57 -18.69 -0.83
N THR A 155 -1.39 -17.99 -1.60
CA THR A 155 -2.85 -18.15 -1.63
C THR A 155 -3.27 -18.89 -2.89
N ALA A 156 -4.19 -19.84 -2.75
CA ALA A 156 -4.78 -20.55 -3.87
C ALA A 156 -6.01 -19.83 -4.43
N LYS A 157 -6.83 -19.22 -3.56
CA LYS A 157 -8.09 -18.59 -3.97
C LYS A 157 -8.35 -17.25 -3.28
N ILE A 158 -8.62 -16.23 -4.10
CA ILE A 158 -8.99 -14.88 -3.66
C ILE A 158 -10.41 -14.60 -4.13
N ALA A 159 -11.26 -14.17 -3.20
CA ALA A 159 -12.63 -13.77 -3.47
C ALA A 159 -12.84 -12.27 -3.21
N TYR A 160 -13.82 -11.69 -3.88
CA TYR A 160 -14.28 -10.33 -3.67
C TYR A 160 -15.78 -10.31 -3.39
N LYS A 161 -16.15 -9.66 -2.30
CA LYS A 161 -17.53 -9.34 -1.93
C LYS A 161 -17.87 -7.96 -2.45
N HIS A 162 -18.88 -7.86 -3.31
CA HIS A 162 -19.39 -6.59 -3.81
C HIS A 162 -20.27 -5.91 -2.75
N ALA A 163 -19.60 -5.33 -1.76
CA ALA A 163 -20.21 -4.57 -0.68
C ALA A 163 -19.20 -3.55 -0.14
N HIS A 164 -19.71 -2.50 0.51
CA HIS A 164 -18.92 -1.47 1.16
C HIS A 164 -18.98 -1.68 2.67
N LEU A 165 -18.11 -2.54 3.19
CA LEU A 165 -18.23 -3.07 4.56
C LEU A 165 -17.30 -2.38 5.57
N TYR A 166 -16.28 -1.68 5.08
CA TYR A 166 -15.26 -1.06 5.92
C TYR A 166 -15.32 0.46 5.81
N HIS A 167 -15.27 1.16 6.94
CA HIS A 167 -15.27 2.62 7.02
C HIS A 167 -13.90 3.13 7.42
N HIS A 168 -13.17 3.67 6.44
CA HIS A 168 -11.89 4.33 6.64
C HIS A 168 -12.11 5.81 6.99
N ARG A 169 -11.73 6.20 8.20
CA ARG A 169 -11.83 7.57 8.71
C ARG A 169 -10.65 8.41 8.24
N ILE A 170 -10.93 9.51 7.56
CA ILE A 170 -9.90 10.44 7.08
C ILE A 170 -10.11 11.79 7.76
N ASN A 171 -9.36 12.02 8.83
CA ASN A 171 -9.34 13.30 9.52
C ASN A 171 -8.27 14.23 8.89
N ASN A 172 -8.63 15.48 8.57
CA ASN A 172 -7.68 16.44 8.02
C ASN A 172 -6.69 17.01 9.06
N HIS A 173 -7.07 16.99 10.34
CA HIS A 173 -6.30 17.50 11.47
C HIS A 173 -5.30 16.49 12.04
N HIS A 174 -5.48 15.19 11.75
CA HIS A 174 -4.50 14.16 12.08
C HIS A 174 -3.68 13.73 10.85
N VAL A 175 -2.39 13.46 11.07
CA VAL A 175 -1.46 13.08 10.01
C VAL A 175 -1.49 11.56 9.85
N SER A 176 -2.22 11.06 8.84
CA SER A 176 -2.08 9.67 8.39
C SER A 176 -0.62 9.36 8.06
N MET A 177 -0.15 8.15 8.37
CA MET A 177 1.21 7.69 8.05
C MET A 177 1.51 7.80 6.55
N SER A 178 0.51 7.62 5.69
CA SER A 178 0.62 7.81 4.24
C SER A 178 0.99 9.25 3.81
N LYS A 179 0.77 10.25 4.68
CA LYS A 179 1.19 11.64 4.45
C LYS A 179 2.67 11.87 4.76
N LYS A 180 3.32 10.96 5.50
CA LYS A 180 4.74 11.01 5.88
C LYS A 180 5.68 10.34 4.87
N THR A 181 5.18 9.94 3.69
CA THR A 181 6.01 9.27 2.67
C THR A 181 7.20 10.10 2.23
N GLY A 182 8.38 9.49 2.31
CA GLY A 182 9.66 10.12 2.04
C GLY A 182 10.27 10.87 3.22
N GLU A 183 9.68 10.83 4.43
CA GLU A 183 10.27 11.47 5.62
C GLU A 183 11.49 10.73 6.15
N GLU A 184 11.57 9.42 5.96
CA GLU A 184 12.70 8.59 6.38
C GLU A 184 13.93 8.79 5.49
N ASP A 185 15.11 8.57 6.05
CA ASP A 185 16.36 8.71 5.30
C ASP A 185 16.46 7.62 4.22
N ASP A 186 16.12 6.37 4.54
CA ASP A 186 16.20 5.21 3.66
C ASP A 186 14.93 4.96 2.82
N PHE A 187 14.09 5.98 2.61
CA PHE A 187 12.78 5.82 1.95
C PHE A 187 12.88 5.18 0.55
N LEU A 188 13.96 5.44 -0.20
CA LEU A 188 14.17 4.86 -1.53
C LEU A 188 14.28 3.34 -1.45
N THR A 189 15.18 2.85 -0.59
CA THR A 189 15.39 1.42 -0.37
C THR A 189 14.10 0.75 0.09
N LYS A 190 13.36 1.40 1.00
CA LYS A 190 12.07 0.91 1.50
C LYS A 190 11.01 0.77 0.41
N ILE A 191 10.93 1.70 -0.54
CA ILE A 191 10.01 1.58 -1.69
C ILE A 191 10.30 0.30 -2.50
N PHE A 192 11.57 0.02 -2.80
CA PHE A 192 11.94 -1.19 -3.55
C PHE A 192 11.69 -2.48 -2.76
N ILE A 193 12.01 -2.49 -1.47
CA ILE A 193 11.69 -3.62 -0.56
C ILE A 193 10.17 -3.86 -0.54
N ALA A 194 9.38 -2.80 -0.41
CA ALA A 194 7.93 -2.89 -0.31
C ALA A 194 7.29 -3.49 -1.57
N TYR A 195 7.78 -3.14 -2.75
CA TYR A 195 7.21 -3.61 -4.02
C TYR A 195 7.81 -4.92 -4.56
N LYS A 196 8.93 -5.41 -4.02
CA LYS A 196 9.55 -6.67 -4.44
C LYS A 196 8.60 -7.88 -4.45
N PRO A 197 7.67 -8.05 -3.48
CA PRO A 197 6.69 -9.14 -3.55
C PRO A 197 5.74 -9.06 -4.76
N ILE A 198 5.48 -7.86 -5.31
CA ILE A 198 4.62 -7.69 -6.48
C ILE A 198 5.23 -8.39 -7.70
N SER A 199 6.54 -8.27 -7.93
CA SER A 199 7.16 -8.91 -9.11
C SER A 199 7.11 -10.42 -8.98
N ARG A 200 7.41 -10.95 -7.79
CA ARG A 200 7.31 -12.39 -7.51
C ARG A 200 5.90 -12.93 -7.70
N PHE A 201 4.88 -12.17 -7.26
CA PHE A 201 3.48 -12.53 -7.47
C PHE A 201 3.09 -12.52 -8.95
N LEU A 202 3.48 -11.49 -9.70
CA LEU A 202 3.24 -11.46 -11.15
C LEU A 202 3.93 -12.63 -11.88
N SER A 203 5.15 -13.00 -11.47
CA SER A 203 5.84 -14.16 -12.00
C SER A 203 5.11 -15.47 -11.67
N SER A 204 4.56 -15.63 -10.47
CA SER A 204 3.81 -16.85 -10.11
C SER A 204 2.49 -17.00 -10.88
N LEU A 205 1.93 -15.91 -11.43
CA LEU A 205 0.73 -15.94 -12.26
C LEU A 205 1.01 -16.31 -13.74
N GLY A 206 2.27 -16.58 -14.11
CA GLY A 206 2.64 -16.97 -15.49
C GLY A 206 2.67 -15.80 -16.49
N LYS A 207 2.55 -14.55 -16.03
CA LYS A 207 2.62 -13.36 -16.90
C LYS A 207 4.07 -12.89 -17.08
N GLY A 208 4.74 -13.57 -18.02
CA GLY A 208 6.02 -13.18 -18.61
C GLY A 208 7.25 -13.78 -17.90
N THR A 209 8.40 -13.68 -18.56
CA THR A 209 9.70 -14.07 -17.98
C THR A 209 9.98 -13.20 -16.75
N SER A 210 10.80 -13.64 -15.80
CA SER A 210 11.13 -12.86 -14.58
C SER A 210 11.45 -11.38 -14.88
N ASN A 211 12.10 -11.15 -16.03
CA ASN A 211 12.48 -9.82 -16.53
C ASN A 211 11.29 -8.87 -16.80
N SER A 212 10.12 -9.34 -17.23
CA SER A 212 8.97 -8.43 -17.48
C SER A 212 8.24 -8.01 -16.21
N ALA A 213 8.17 -8.89 -15.21
CA ALA A 213 7.55 -8.57 -13.92
C ALA A 213 8.39 -7.54 -13.15
N ASP A 214 9.71 -7.72 -13.13
CA ASP A 214 10.63 -6.76 -12.49
C ASP A 214 10.58 -5.39 -13.18
N THR A 215 10.52 -5.37 -14.52
CA THR A 215 10.32 -4.15 -15.32
C THR A 215 9.09 -3.35 -14.88
N LEU A 216 7.96 -4.03 -14.61
CA LEU A 216 6.73 -3.38 -14.17
C LEU A 216 6.85 -2.82 -12.75
N VAL A 217 7.49 -3.55 -11.84
CA VAL A 217 7.74 -3.07 -10.48
C VAL A 217 8.68 -1.87 -10.45
N TYR A 218 9.71 -1.85 -11.30
CA TYR A 218 10.56 -0.68 -11.47
C TYR A 218 9.77 0.56 -11.89
N LYS A 219 8.81 0.42 -12.82
CA LYS A 219 7.93 1.54 -13.21
C LYS A 219 7.13 2.07 -12.03
N LEU A 220 6.54 1.18 -11.22
CA LEU A 220 5.79 1.57 -10.04
C LEU A 220 6.69 2.28 -9.01
N ALA A 221 7.88 1.73 -8.74
CA ALA A 221 8.84 2.32 -7.81
C ALA A 221 9.27 3.72 -8.26
N VAL A 222 9.64 3.90 -9.53
CA VAL A 222 10.02 5.20 -10.10
C VAL A 222 8.86 6.20 -9.99
N ASN A 223 7.62 5.78 -10.28
CA ASN A 223 6.46 6.66 -10.15
C ASN A 223 6.26 7.12 -8.68
N THR A 224 6.36 6.19 -7.73
CA THR A 224 6.30 6.50 -6.29
C THR A 224 7.42 7.47 -5.86
N VAL A 225 8.63 7.34 -6.41
CA VAL A 225 9.73 8.29 -6.18
C VAL A 225 9.41 9.67 -6.76
N VAL A 226 8.89 9.76 -7.98
CA VAL A 226 8.47 11.04 -8.59
C VAL A 226 7.41 11.74 -7.74
N ILE A 227 6.40 11.01 -7.28
CA ILE A 227 5.36 11.53 -6.37
C ILE A 227 6.00 12.03 -5.07
N THR A 228 6.95 11.27 -4.51
CA THR A 228 7.66 11.62 -3.28
C THR A 228 8.49 12.89 -3.44
N ILE A 229 9.21 13.05 -4.57
CA ILE A 229 9.93 14.29 -4.90
C ILE A 229 8.98 15.48 -4.92
N ILE A 230 7.80 15.35 -5.54
CA ILE A 230 6.80 16.43 -5.58
C ILE A 230 6.30 16.76 -4.17
N ARG A 231 6.03 15.75 -3.32
CA ARG A 231 5.60 15.94 -1.93
C ARG A 231 6.66 16.66 -1.11
N LEU A 232 7.91 16.19 -1.16
CA LEU A 232 9.05 16.82 -0.49
C LEU A 232 9.27 18.26 -0.96
N SER A 233 9.13 18.51 -2.27
CA SER A 233 9.26 19.84 -2.85
C SER A 233 8.16 20.80 -2.37
N ARG A 234 6.92 20.33 -2.21
CA ARG A 234 5.85 21.12 -1.58
C ARG A 234 6.15 21.43 -0.11
N GLY A 235 6.70 20.46 0.62
CA GLY A 235 7.17 20.67 2.00
C GLY A 235 8.24 21.76 2.07
N PHE A 236 9.24 21.67 1.18
CA PHE A 236 10.32 22.64 1.06
C PHE A 236 9.82 24.06 0.74
N LEU A 237 8.85 24.20 -0.18
CA LEU A 237 8.24 25.50 -0.49
C LEU A 237 7.56 26.16 0.71
N LYS A 238 7.02 25.38 1.65
CA LYS A 238 6.41 25.89 2.89
C LYS A 238 7.44 26.16 3.99
N LYS A 239 8.41 25.24 4.14
CA LYS A 239 9.46 25.30 5.16
C LYS A 239 10.76 24.77 4.56
N PRO A 240 11.62 25.66 4.03
CA PRO A 240 12.90 25.27 3.47
C PRO A 240 13.77 24.54 4.50
N SER A 241 14.49 23.49 4.06
CA SER A 241 15.37 22.72 4.95
C SER A 241 16.54 22.10 4.19
N ILE A 242 17.67 21.92 4.89
CA ILE A 242 18.82 21.18 4.35
C ILE A 242 18.51 19.68 4.16
N VAL A 243 17.57 19.13 4.93
CA VAL A 243 17.10 17.74 4.82
C VAL A 243 16.53 17.46 3.42
N PHE A 244 15.81 18.43 2.83
CA PHE A 244 15.33 18.32 1.46
C PHE A 244 16.47 18.06 0.46
N TRP A 245 17.56 18.83 0.56
CA TRP A 245 18.72 18.70 -0.32
C TRP A 245 19.45 17.36 -0.14
N HIS A 246 19.59 16.88 1.10
CA HIS A 246 20.11 15.54 1.37
C HIS A 246 19.28 14.47 0.67
N LYS A 247 17.95 14.55 0.75
CA LYS A 247 17.06 13.60 0.06
C LYS A 247 17.19 13.66 -1.46
N MET A 248 17.29 14.85 -2.04
CA MET A 248 17.52 14.97 -3.49
C MET A 248 18.88 14.40 -3.90
N ARG A 249 19.91 14.53 -3.04
CA ARG A 249 21.21 13.91 -3.25
C ARG A 249 21.11 12.39 -3.24
N MET A 250 20.42 11.81 -2.25
CA MET A 250 20.16 10.37 -2.19
C MET A 250 19.45 9.85 -3.43
N VAL A 251 18.40 10.55 -3.88
CA VAL A 251 17.70 10.25 -5.15
C VAL A 251 18.67 10.24 -6.33
N SER A 252 19.51 11.27 -6.46
CA SER A 252 20.46 11.37 -7.57
C SER A 252 21.54 10.28 -7.59
N GLN A 253 21.87 9.74 -6.42
CA GLN A 253 22.93 8.73 -6.24
C GLN A 253 22.41 7.29 -6.28
N SER A 254 21.10 7.07 -6.23
CA SER A 254 20.50 5.73 -6.20
C SER A 254 20.74 4.95 -7.50
N THR A 255 21.39 3.78 -7.38
CA THR A 255 21.60 2.84 -8.49
C THR A 255 20.31 2.14 -8.91
N ASP A 256 19.49 1.72 -7.94
CA ASP A 256 18.20 1.05 -8.21
C ASP A 256 17.24 1.97 -8.98
N LEU A 257 17.24 3.26 -8.64
CA LEU A 257 16.45 4.25 -9.36
C LEU A 257 16.95 4.43 -10.80
N LYS A 258 18.28 4.50 -11.00
CA LYS A 258 18.87 4.58 -12.34
C LYS A 258 18.54 3.37 -13.19
N GLU A 259 18.53 2.17 -12.61
CA GLU A 259 18.09 0.96 -13.29
C GLU A 259 16.61 1.05 -13.66
N GLY A 260 15.75 1.40 -12.70
CA GLY A 260 14.31 1.50 -12.94
C GLY A 260 13.93 2.54 -14.00
N LEU A 261 14.69 3.63 -14.11
CA LEU A 261 14.49 4.66 -15.13
C LEU A 261 14.69 4.18 -16.58
N LYS A 262 15.36 3.04 -16.80
CA LYS A 262 15.46 2.42 -18.14
C LYS A 262 14.11 1.92 -18.63
N TYR A 263 13.23 1.58 -17.70
CA TYR A 263 11.92 0.98 -17.96
C TYR A 263 10.76 1.96 -17.82
N TYR A 264 11.01 3.15 -17.26
CA TYR A 264 9.98 4.15 -16.99
C TYR A 264 9.93 5.22 -18.09
N SER A 265 8.71 5.54 -18.51
CA SER A 265 8.39 6.64 -19.41
C SER A 265 7.20 7.42 -18.86
N PRO A 266 7.29 8.77 -18.73
CA PRO A 266 6.20 9.58 -18.19
C PRO A 266 4.92 9.47 -19.01
N GLN A 267 3.80 9.20 -18.34
CA GLN A 267 2.48 9.17 -18.95
C GLN A 267 1.86 10.56 -19.09
N LYS A 268 0.72 10.67 -19.80
CA LYS A 268 -0.01 11.93 -19.95
C LYS A 268 -0.37 12.48 -18.56
N GLY A 269 0.08 13.70 -18.26
CA GLY A 269 -0.13 14.36 -16.97
C GLY A 269 1.01 14.19 -15.97
N GLU A 270 1.96 13.28 -16.20
CA GLU A 270 3.16 13.13 -15.38
C GLU A 270 4.25 14.14 -15.75
N SER A 271 5.23 14.34 -14.86
CA SER A 271 6.26 15.37 -15.04
C SER A 271 7.42 14.86 -15.90
N LYS A 272 7.42 15.22 -17.19
CA LYS A 272 8.58 15.01 -18.08
C LYS A 272 9.85 15.69 -17.56
N LEU A 273 9.69 16.86 -16.92
CA LEU A 273 10.80 17.62 -16.37
C LEU A 273 11.54 16.85 -15.26
N ILE A 274 10.79 16.26 -14.31
CA ILE A 274 11.39 15.44 -13.25
C ILE A 274 12.07 14.21 -13.85
N PHE A 275 11.44 13.57 -14.83
CA PHE A 275 12.03 12.40 -15.50
C PHE A 275 13.39 12.70 -16.15
N TYR A 276 13.50 13.78 -16.94
CA TYR A 276 14.79 14.15 -17.54
C TYR A 276 15.81 14.59 -16.48
N ALA A 277 15.37 15.25 -15.41
CA ALA A 277 16.24 15.59 -14.29
C ALA A 277 16.81 14.35 -13.59
N LEU A 278 15.98 13.33 -13.37
CA LEU A 278 16.38 12.06 -12.79
C LEU A 278 17.37 11.32 -13.71
N LYS A 279 17.14 11.30 -15.03
CA LYS A 279 18.07 10.71 -16.01
C LYS A 279 19.43 11.41 -16.04
N ALA A 280 19.45 12.73 -15.91
CA ALA A 280 20.70 13.50 -15.84
C ALA A 280 21.46 13.30 -14.52
N GLY A 281 20.78 12.86 -13.44
CA GLY A 281 21.41 12.52 -12.17
C GLY A 281 21.95 13.72 -11.38
N GLY A 282 21.57 14.96 -11.73
CA GLY A 282 22.02 16.16 -11.01
C GLY A 282 21.12 16.49 -9.82
N THR A 283 21.67 16.51 -8.60
CA THR A 283 20.91 16.85 -7.37
C THR A 283 20.15 18.17 -7.50
N THR A 284 20.80 19.24 -7.96
CA THR A 284 20.19 20.55 -8.17
C THR A 284 19.10 20.53 -9.22
N LEU A 285 19.31 19.80 -10.31
CA LEU A 285 18.33 19.69 -11.38
C LEU A 285 17.06 18.96 -10.92
N ILE A 286 17.22 17.88 -10.15
CA ILE A 286 16.10 17.12 -9.56
C ILE A 286 15.32 18.01 -8.58
N ALA A 287 16.03 18.74 -7.70
CA ALA A 287 15.42 19.66 -6.75
C ALA A 287 14.58 20.73 -7.46
N LEU A 288 15.16 21.42 -8.45
CA LEU A 288 14.48 22.46 -9.22
C LEU A 288 13.28 21.90 -9.99
N ALA A 289 13.43 20.75 -10.66
CA ALA A 289 12.34 20.09 -11.37
C ALA A 289 11.17 19.74 -10.44
N GLY A 290 11.48 19.24 -9.24
CA GLY A 290 10.50 18.94 -8.20
C GLY A 290 9.75 20.19 -7.72
N VAL A 291 10.48 21.26 -7.40
CA VAL A 291 9.92 22.54 -6.96
C VAL A 291 9.04 23.17 -8.03
N ILE A 292 9.51 23.25 -9.28
CA ILE A 292 8.73 23.76 -10.42
C ILE A 292 7.43 22.97 -10.56
N ARG A 293 7.50 21.63 -10.54
CA ARG A 293 6.31 20.80 -10.68
C ARG A 293 5.35 20.98 -9.52
N ALA A 294 5.86 21.08 -8.29
CA ALA A 294 5.06 21.33 -7.09
C ALA A 294 4.29 22.66 -7.20
N SER A 295 4.97 23.73 -7.63
CA SER A 295 4.36 25.05 -7.85
C SER A 295 3.31 25.04 -8.95
N VAL A 296 3.58 24.39 -10.10
CA VAL A 296 2.60 24.26 -11.19
C VAL A 296 1.33 23.55 -10.73
N ILE A 297 1.43 22.52 -9.89
CA ILE A 297 0.24 21.84 -9.37
C ILE A 297 -0.51 22.71 -8.36
N ALA A 298 0.20 23.53 -7.57
CA ALA A 298 -0.44 24.44 -6.63
C ALA A 298 -1.25 25.54 -7.34
N LEU A 299 -0.75 26.05 -8.47
CA LEU A 299 -1.43 27.08 -9.28
C LEU A 299 -2.66 26.57 -10.05
N ARG A 300 -2.84 25.25 -10.18
CA ARG A 300 -3.99 24.63 -10.86
C ARG A 300 -5.16 24.31 -9.94
N LYS A 301 -5.00 24.51 -8.63
CA LYS A 301 -6.04 24.31 -7.62
C LYS A 301 -6.68 25.64 -7.28
#